data_AF-A0A973KJM6-F1
#
_entry.id   AF-A0A973KJM6-F1
#
_cell.length_a   1.000
_cell.length_b   1.000
_cell.length_c   1.000
_cell.angle_alpha   90.00
_cell.angle_beta   90.00
_cell.angle_gamma   90.00
#
_symmetry.space_group_name_H-M   'P 1'
#
loop_
_entity.id
_entity.type
_entity.pdbx_description
1 polymer ?
#
loop_
_entity_poly.entity_id
_entity_poly.type
_entity_poly.pdbx_seq_one_letter_code
_entity_poly.pdbx_strand_id
1 'polypeptide(L)' 'EAAFLLEALVRARRPDEAAQAAANAPAELVPLLLDAASGVSSSSHHDLAHALRAAGLPGVPGLA' A
#
# COMPACT_ATOMS: atom_id res chain seq x y z
N GLU A 1 0.03 13.71 11.17
CA GLU A 1 1.24 12.89 11.40
C GLU A 1 1.21 11.52 10.74
N ALA A 2 0.15 10.71 10.88
CA ALA A 2 0.09 9.36 10.28
C ALA A 2 0.31 9.33 8.75
N ALA A 3 -0.25 10.29 8.00
CA ALA A 3 -0.07 10.39 6.56
C ALA A 3 1.41 10.60 6.15
N PHE A 4 2.17 11.38 6.92
CA PHE A 4 3.59 11.62 6.64
C PHE A 4 4.44 10.36 6.85
N LEU A 5 4.13 9.55 7.87
CA LEU A 5 4.80 8.27 8.09
C LEU A 5 4.48 7.26 6.98
N LEU A 6 3.23 7.27 6.49
CA LEU A 6 2.80 6.45 5.34
C LEU A 6 3.51 6.88 4.06
N GLU A 7 3.58 8.17 3.79
CA GLU A 7 4.26 8.74 2.62
C GLU A 7 5.77 8.44 2.67
N ALA A 8 6.40 8.58 3.84
CA ALA A 8 7.79 8.21 4.06
C ALA A 8 8.02 6.69 3.90
N LEU A 9 7.11 5.84 4.36
CA LEU A 9 7.17 4.37 4.17
C LEU A 9 7.13 4.01 2.68
N VAL A 10 6.20 4.61 1.93
CA VAL A 10 6.09 4.41 0.48
C VAL A 10 7.36 4.88 -0.25
N ARG A 11 7.96 5.99 0.22
CA ARG A 11 9.18 6.56 -0.37
C ARG A 11 10.47 5.84 0.04
N ALA A 12 10.49 5.19 1.21
CA ALA A 12 11.69 4.61 1.82
C ALA A 12 11.79 3.09 1.75
N ARG A 13 10.73 2.33 1.40
CA ARG A 13 10.75 0.85 1.43
C ARG A 13 10.17 0.20 0.17
N ARG A 14 10.65 -1.03 -0.10
CA ARG A 14 10.12 -1.92 -1.14
C ARG A 14 8.63 -2.16 -0.90
N PRO A 15 7.79 -2.17 -1.96
CA PRO A 15 6.34 -2.31 -1.84
C PRO A 15 5.91 -3.60 -1.11
N ASP A 16 6.75 -4.65 -1.11
CA ASP A 16 6.51 -5.89 -0.35
C ASP A 16 6.44 -5.70 1.17
N GLU A 17 7.26 -4.80 1.73
CA GLU A 17 7.27 -4.58 3.18
C GLU A 17 6.03 -3.80 3.65
N ALA A 18 5.53 -2.89 2.80
CA ALA A 18 4.27 -2.21 3.04
C ALA A 18 3.08 -3.20 2.97
N ALA A 19 3.12 -4.15 2.03
CA ALA A 19 2.13 -5.21 1.95
C ALA A 19 2.16 -6.13 3.17
N GLN A 20 3.34 -6.48 3.67
CA GLN A 20 3.48 -7.28 4.90
C GLN A 20 2.92 -6.55 6.13
N ALA A 21 3.11 -5.23 6.23
CA ALA A 21 2.52 -4.43 7.30
C ALA A 21 0.98 -4.39 7.21
N ALA A 22 0.44 -4.26 6.00
CA ALA A 22 -1.00 -4.24 5.73
C ALA A 22 -1.69 -5.55 6.13
N ALA A 23 -0.99 -6.70 6.09
CA ALA A 23 -1.53 -7.99 6.45
C ALA A 23 -2.09 -8.07 7.89
N ASN A 24 -1.63 -7.20 8.80
CA ASN A 24 -2.13 -7.16 10.18
C ASN A 24 -3.54 -6.57 10.30
N ALA A 25 -3.90 -5.63 9.42
CA ALA A 25 -5.22 -4.98 9.41
C ALA A 25 -5.59 -4.60 7.97
N PRO A 26 -5.89 -5.58 7.11
CA PRO A 26 -5.98 -5.35 5.66
C PRO A 26 -7.07 -4.34 5.28
N ALA A 27 -8.25 -4.46 5.89
CA ALA A 27 -9.40 -3.61 5.58
C ALA A 27 -9.16 -2.12 5.90
N GLU A 28 -8.32 -1.81 6.89
CA GLU A 28 -8.03 -0.45 7.31
C GLU A 28 -6.77 0.09 6.62
N LEU A 29 -5.73 -0.73 6.51
CA LEU A 29 -4.41 -0.30 6.05
C LEU A 29 -4.29 -0.25 4.52
N VAL A 30 -4.90 -1.18 3.78
CA VAL A 30 -4.86 -1.22 2.31
C VAL A 30 -5.32 0.10 1.68
N PRO A 31 -6.51 0.65 2.00
CA PRO A 31 -6.95 1.91 1.40
C PRO A 31 -6.05 3.10 1.77
N LEU A 32 -5.56 3.16 3.02
CA LEU A 32 -4.67 4.24 3.47
C LEU A 32 -3.30 4.21 2.79
N LEU A 33 -2.77 3.02 2.55
CA LEU A 33 -1.48 2.83 1.86
C LEU A 33 -1.60 3.17 0.38
N LEU A 34 -2.70 2.78 -0.28
CA LEU A 34 -2.95 3.10 -1.68
C LEU A 34 -3.13 4.61 -1.91
N ASP A 35 -3.83 5.29 -0.99
CA ASP A 35 -4.01 6.74 -1.02
C ASP A 35 -2.68 7.49 -0.84
N ALA A 36 -1.88 7.08 0.16
CA ALA A 36 -0.54 7.62 0.36
C ALA A 36 0.38 7.39 -0.85
N ALA A 37 0.31 6.22 -1.49
CA ALA A 37 1.09 5.92 -2.68
C ALA A 37 0.66 6.73 -3.91
N SER A 38 -0.63 7.01 -4.05
CA SER A 38 -1.15 7.94 -5.06
C SER A 38 -0.65 9.36 -4.88
N GLY A 39 -0.45 9.81 -3.63
CA GLY A 39 0.13 11.12 -3.32
C GLY A 39 1.60 11.26 -3.72
N VAL A 40 2.37 10.15 -3.71
CA VAL A 40 3.78 10.13 -4.10
C VAL A 40 3.95 10.10 -5.62
N SER A 41 3.33 9.12 -6.29
CA SER A 41 3.37 8.95 -7.75
C SER A 41 2.40 7.85 -8.19
N SER A 42 1.85 7.99 -9.40
CA SER A 42 1.03 6.94 -10.01
C SER A 42 1.77 5.61 -10.18
N SER A 43 3.09 5.62 -10.39
CA SER A 43 3.90 4.38 -10.45
C SER A 43 3.99 3.70 -9.09
N SER A 44 4.19 4.47 -8.02
CA SER A 44 4.25 3.95 -6.64
C SER A 44 2.92 3.31 -6.23
N HIS A 45 1.78 3.89 -6.63
CA HIS A 45 0.48 3.28 -6.43
C HIS A 45 0.38 1.91 -7.12
N HIS A 46 0.81 1.81 -8.38
CA HIS A 46 0.75 0.55 -9.13
C HIS A 46 1.66 -0.54 -8.53
N ASP A 47 2.89 -0.18 -8.15
CA ASP A 47 3.85 -1.11 -7.52
C ASP A 47 3.33 -1.64 -6.19
N LEU A 48 2.75 -0.77 -5.35
CA LEU A 48 2.13 -1.16 -4.09
C LEU A 48 0.89 -2.04 -4.32
N ALA A 49 0.00 -1.64 -5.23
CA ALA A 49 -1.19 -2.44 -5.58
C ALA A 49 -0.80 -3.81 -6.15
N HIS A 50 0.35 -3.92 -6.81
CA HIS A 50 0.89 -5.18 -7.28
C HIS A 50 1.37 -6.06 -6.11
N ALA A 51 2.15 -5.51 -5.18
CA ALA A 51 2.61 -6.24 -4.00
C ALA A 51 1.46 -6.70 -3.09
N LEU A 52 0.45 -5.85 -2.89
CA LEU A 52 -0.75 -6.19 -2.12
C LEU A 52 -1.56 -7.33 -2.77
N ARG A 53 -1.65 -7.34 -4.10
CA ARG A 53 -2.26 -8.47 -4.84
C ARG A 53 -1.42 -9.74 -4.76
N ALA A 54 -0.10 -9.63 -4.87
CA ALA A 54 0.80 -10.78 -4.70
C ALA A 54 0.69 -11.39 -3.29
N ALA A 55 0.39 -10.56 -2.28
CA ALA A 55 0.11 -10.99 -0.91
C ALA A 55 -1.33 -11.51 -0.69
N GLY A 56 -2.22 -11.42 -1.69
CA GLY A 56 -3.60 -11.91 -1.60
C GLY A 56 -4.50 -11.13 -0.63
N LEU A 57 -4.17 -9.85 -0.36
CA LEU A 57 -4.91 -9.05 0.61
C LEU A 57 -6.25 -8.55 0.01
N PRO A 58 -7.34 -8.49 0.81
CA PRO A 58 -8.62 -7.94 0.35
C PRO A 58 -8.55 -6.42 0.20
N GLY A 59 -9.37 -5.85 -0.70
CA GLY A 59 -9.49 -4.40 -0.87
C GLY A 59 -8.52 -3.76 -1.86
N VAL A 60 -7.67 -4.55 -2.53
CA VAL A 60 -6.87 -4.06 -3.68
C VAL A 60 -7.75 -4.00 -4.94
N PRO A 61 -7.67 -2.94 -5.76
CA PRO A 61 -8.41 -2.86 -7.01
C PRO A 61 -8.08 -4.03 -7.95
N GLY A 62 -9.10 -4.74 -8.41
CA GLY A 62 -8.95 -5.83 -9.38
C GLY A 62 -8.79 -7.24 -8.79
N LEU A 63 -8.83 -7.40 -7.46
CA LEU A 63 -9.13 -8.69 -6.84
C LEU A 63 -10.67 -8.80 -6.75
N ALA A 64 -11.27 -9.65 -7.58
CA ALA A 64 -12.70 -9.91 -7.58
C ALA A 64 -13.13 -10.79 -6.39
#